data_AF-A0A6G9N921-F1
#
_entry.id   AF-A0A6G9N921-F1
#
_cell.length_a   1.000
_cell.length_b   1.000
_cell.length_c   1.000
_cell.angle_alpha   90.00
_cell.angle_beta   90.00
_cell.angle_gamma   90.00
#
_symmetry.space_group_name_H-M   'P 1'
#
loop_
_entity.id
_entity.type
_entity.pdbx_description
1 polymer ?
#
loop_
_entity_poly.entity_id
_entity_poly.type
_entity_poly.pdbx_seq_one_letter_code
_entity_poly.pdbx_strand_id
1 'polypeptide(L)' 'MSPEEETARKRYIVMNAVRIGGIAVLLIGIAMARGVVPGPWWLGAFLAVDGLITFFFAPTLLVRHWKKADRERPGGSDA' A
#
# COMPACT_ATOMS: atom_id res chain seq x y z
N MET A 1 -2.15 -23.86 11.92
CA MET A 1 -1.50 -22.76 11.19
C MET A 1 -0.32 -22.32 12.04
N SER A 2 0.88 -22.31 11.49
CA SER A 2 2.07 -21.90 12.26
C SER A 2 2.07 -20.37 12.47
N PRO A 3 2.73 -19.85 13.52
CA PRO A 3 2.87 -18.40 13.73
C PRO A 3 3.50 -17.67 12.53
N GLU A 4 4.37 -18.37 11.79
CA GLU A 4 5.04 -17.87 10.59
C GLU A 4 4.05 -17.75 9.41
N GLU A 5 3.19 -18.77 9.22
CA GLU A 5 2.14 -18.76 8.20
C GLU A 5 1.14 -17.62 8.43
N GLU A 6 0.73 -17.37 9.69
CA GLU A 6 -0.16 -16.26 10.01
C GLU A 6 0.46 -14.90 9.67
N THR A 7 1.76 -14.74 9.97
CA THR A 7 2.49 -13.50 9.67
C THR A 7 2.65 -13.30 8.17
N ALA A 8 3.01 -14.35 7.43
CA ALA A 8 3.10 -14.31 5.98
C ALA A 8 1.75 -13.97 5.32
N ARG A 9 0.66 -14.59 5.81
CA ARG A 9 -0.70 -14.31 5.32
C ARG A 9 -1.12 -12.87 5.58
N LYS A 10 -0.88 -12.33 6.78
CA LYS A 10 -1.15 -10.92 7.10
C LYS A 10 -0.40 -9.98 6.17
N ARG A 11 0.91 -10.21 5.98
CA ARG A 11 1.75 -9.41 5.08
C ARG A 11 1.25 -9.47 3.63
N TYR A 12 0.87 -10.65 3.14
CA TYR A 12 0.29 -10.82 1.81
C TYR A 12 -0.99 -10.02 1.62
N ILE A 13 -1.93 -10.10 2.57
CA ILE A 13 -3.19 -9.36 2.52
C ILE A 13 -2.92 -7.85 2.47
N VAL A 14 -2.06 -7.34 3.35
CA VAL A 14 -1.74 -5.90 3.39
C VAL A 14 -1.07 -5.44 2.09
N MET A 15 -0.12 -6.21 1.55
CA MET A 15 0.52 -5.88 0.27
C MET A 15 -0.47 -5.76 -0.89
N ASN A 16 -1.42 -6.69 -0.97
CA ASN A 16 -2.45 -6.66 -2.00
C ASN A 16 -3.44 -5.52 -1.78
N ALA A 17 -3.87 -5.28 -0.54
CA ALA A 17 -4.75 -4.17 -0.21
C ALA A 17 -4.15 -2.83 -0.60
N VAL A 18 -2.87 -2.60 -0.29
CA VAL A 18 -2.15 -1.36 -0.66
C VAL A 18 -2.05 -1.20 -2.17
N ARG A 19 -1.72 -2.26 -2.91
CA ARG A 19 -1.63 -2.22 -4.38
C ARG A 19 -2.99 -1.94 -5.03
N ILE A 20 -4.02 -2.68 -4.62
CA ILE A 20 -5.37 -2.51 -5.15
C ILE A 20 -5.90 -1.12 -4.79
N GLY A 21 -5.65 -0.65 -3.57
CA GLY A 21 -5.99 0.71 -3.14
C GLY A 21 -5.31 1.77 -3.99
N GLY A 22 -4.00 1.66 -4.24
CA GLY A 22 -3.26 2.59 -5.12
C GLY A 22 -3.81 2.62 -6.55
N ILE A 23 -4.10 1.45 -7.14
CA ILE A 23 -4.73 1.36 -8.46
C ILE A 23 -6.13 2.00 -8.44
N ALA A 24 -6.93 1.74 -7.41
CA ALA A 24 -8.27 2.32 -7.31
C ALA A 24 -8.22 3.85 -7.25
N VAL A 25 -7.33 4.41 -6.44
CA VAL A 25 -7.10 5.87 -6.36
C VAL A 25 -6.63 6.43 -7.69
N LEU A 26 -5.68 5.76 -8.35
CA LEU A 26 -5.20 6.12 -9.69
C LEU A 26 -6.35 6.20 -10.69
N LEU A 27 -7.19 5.16 -10.74
CA LEU A 27 -8.32 5.07 -11.67
C LEU A 27 -9.39 6.12 -11.37
N ILE A 28 -9.68 6.39 -10.09
CA ILE A 28 -10.60 7.46 -9.67
C ILE A 28 -10.06 8.82 -10.13
N GLY A 29 -8.76 9.07 -9.95
CA GLY A 29 -8.12 10.30 -10.40
C GLY A 29 -8.22 10.50 -11.91
N ILE A 30 -7.93 9.45 -12.69
CA ILE A 30 -8.09 9.47 -14.15
C ILE A 30 -9.55 9.70 -14.53
N ALA A 31 -10.50 9.02 -13.90
CA ALA A 31 -11.92 9.18 -14.16
C ALA A 31 -12.38 10.62 -13.90
N MET A 32 -11.92 11.25 -12.83
CA MET A 32 -12.20 12.65 -12.51
C MET A 32 -11.55 13.61 -13.51
N ALA A 33 -10.28 13.38 -13.87
CA ALA A 33 -9.58 14.20 -14.87
C ALA A 33 -10.22 14.12 -16.26
N ARG A 34 -10.92 13.03 -16.58
CA ARG A 34 -11.68 12.84 -17.83
C ARG A 34 -13.15 13.26 -17.74
N GLY A 35 -13.59 13.79 -16.60
CA GLY A 35 -14.98 14.24 -16.39
C GLY A 35 -16.00 13.10 -16.24
N VAL A 36 -15.56 11.86 -16.02
CA VAL A 36 -16.44 10.71 -15.71
C VAL A 36 -16.96 10.81 -14.28
N VAL A 37 -16.10 11.26 -13.36
CA VAL A 37 -16.45 11.57 -11.97
C VAL A 37 -16.48 13.09 -11.82
N PRO A 38 -17.53 13.69 -11.23
CA PRO A 38 -17.58 15.13 -11.02
C PRO A 38 -16.47 15.57 -10.06
N GLY A 39 -15.72 16.59 -10.45
CA GLY A 39 -14.65 17.16 -9.64
C GLY A 39 -13.74 18.08 -10.46
N PRO A 40 -12.93 18.90 -9.80
CA PRO A 40 -11.98 19.75 -10.49
C PRO A 40 -10.86 18.91 -11.10
N TRP A 41 -10.48 19.23 -12.35
CA TRP A 41 -9.47 18.48 -13.10
C TRP A 41 -8.14 18.31 -12.35
N TRP A 42 -7.69 19.38 -11.67
CA TRP A 42 -6.41 19.36 -10.94
C TRP A 42 -6.40 18.36 -9.79
N LEU A 43 -7.56 18.14 -9.14
CA LEU A 43 -7.69 17.15 -8.08
C LEU A 43 -7.66 15.73 -8.67
N GLY A 44 -8.32 15.52 -9.80
CA GLY A 44 -8.24 14.25 -10.53
C GLY A 44 -6.82 13.91 -10.95
N ALA A 45 -6.08 14.89 -11.50
CA ALA A 45 -4.67 14.73 -11.84
C ALA A 45 -3.80 14.43 -10.61
N PHE A 46 -4.04 15.11 -9.49
CA PHE A 46 -3.32 14.86 -8.24
C PHE A 46 -3.58 13.44 -7.71
N LEU A 47 -4.84 13.00 -7.67
CA LEU A 47 -5.20 11.64 -7.26
C LEU A 47 -4.61 10.57 -8.18
N ALA A 48 -4.56 10.83 -9.49
CA ALA A 48 -3.94 9.91 -10.43
C ALA A 48 -2.45 9.73 -10.11
N VAL A 49 -1.72 10.83 -9.91
CA VAL A 49 -0.29 10.80 -9.57
C VAL A 49 -0.06 10.17 -8.20
N ASP A 50 -0.88 10.53 -7.19
CA ASP A 50 -0.77 9.99 -5.84
C ASP A 50 -1.05 8.48 -5.79
N GLY A 51 -2.07 8.00 -6.51
CA GLY A 51 -2.37 6.57 -6.65
C GLY A 51 -1.23 5.81 -7.31
N LEU A 52 -0.60 6.40 -8.34
CA LEU A 52 0.58 5.84 -9.00
C LEU A 52 1.76 5.75 -8.03
N ILE A 53 2.08 6.83 -7.33
CA ILE A 53 3.16 6.87 -6.34
C ILE A 53 2.90 5.84 -5.24
N THR A 54 1.69 5.81 -4.69
CA THR A 54 1.30 4.85 -3.65
C THR A 54 1.47 3.41 -4.14
N PHE A 55 1.04 3.09 -5.36
CA PHE A 55 1.18 1.75 -5.93
C PHE A 55 2.65 1.29 -6.01
N PHE A 56 3.57 2.18 -6.39
CA PHE A 56 5.00 1.83 -6.53
C PHE A 56 5.78 1.90 -5.22
N PHE A 57 5.53 2.90 -4.37
CA PHE A 57 6.37 3.20 -3.21
C PHE A 57 5.83 2.63 -1.90
N ALA A 58 4.52 2.61 -1.68
CA ALA A 58 3.93 2.07 -0.45
C ALA A 58 4.34 0.60 -0.15
N PRO A 59 4.38 -0.35 -1.12
CA PRO A 59 4.86 -1.71 -0.83
C PRO A 59 6.31 -1.74 -0.36
N THR A 60 7.19 -0.91 -0.95
CA THR A 60 8.60 -0.82 -0.55
C THR A 60 8.73 -0.25 0.87
N LEU A 61 7.98 0.80 1.18
CA LEU A 61 7.97 1.41 2.51
C LEU A 61 7.44 0.42 3.57
N LEU A 62 6.41 -0.36 3.24
CA LEU A 62 5.82 -1.35 4.11
C LEU A 62 6.79 -2.49 4.44
N VAL A 63 7.55 -2.98 3.45
CA VAL A 63 8.61 -3.97 3.68
C VAL A 63 9.71 -3.39 4.59
N ARG A 64 10.12 -2.13 4.37
CA ARG A 64 11.10 -1.47 5.25
C ARG A 64 10.58 -1.35 6.69
N HIS A 65 9.31 -1.02 6.85
CA HIS A 65 8.66 -0.93 8.15
C HIS A 65 8.64 -2.28 8.88
N TRP A 66 8.27 -3.36 8.19
CA TRP A 66 8.29 -4.70 8.79
C TRP A 66 9.69 -5.15 9.18
N LYS A 67 10.71 -4.89 8.35
CA LYS A 67 12.10 -5.19 8.70
C LYS A 67 12.57 -4.43 9.93
N LYS A 68 12.14 -3.18 10.10
CA LYS A 68 12.44 -2.36 11.29
C LYS A 68 11.76 -2.94 12.53
N ALA A 69 10.47 -3.27 12.44
CA ALA A 69 9.71 -3.86 13.54
C ALA A 69 10.28 -5.23 13.97
N ASP A 70 10.73 -6.05 13.00
CA ASP A 70 11.37 -7.34 13.29
C ASP A 70 12.71 -7.16 14.05
N ARG A 71 13.48 -6.11 13.76
CA ARG A 71 14.74 -5.78 14.45
C ARG A 71 14.54 -5.26 15.88
N GLU A 72 13.42 -4.57 16.13
CA GLU A 72 13.11 -3.96 17.43
C GLU A 72 12.46 -4.93 18.41
N ARG A 73 12.11 -6.16 18.01
CA ARG A 73 11.61 -7.20 18.93
C ARG A 73 12.72 -7.62 19.91
N PRO A 74 12.65 -7.27 21.20
CA PRO A 74 13.61 -7.74 22.20
C PRO A 74 13.19 -9.15 22.62
N GLY A 75 13.91 -10.18 22.17
CA GLY A 75 13.61 -11.56 22.58
C GLY A 75 14.10 -12.70 21.68
N GLY A 76 15.18 -12.51 20.92
CA GLY A 76 15.76 -13.56 20.06
C GLY A 76 17.07 -14.16 20.59
N SER A 77 17.25 -14.28 21.92
CA SER A 77 18.47 -14.84 22.52
C SER A 77 18.29 -16.14 23.31
N ASP A 78 17.08 -16.61 23.62
CA ASP A 78 16.91 -17.81 24.45
C ASP A 78 15.72 -18.66 23.98
N ALA A 79 15.96 -19.62 23.08
CA ALA A 79 15.16 -20.84 22.88
C ALA A 79 15.96 -21.87 22.07
#